data_AF-A0A6I2R737-F1
#
_entry.id   AF-A0A6I2R737-F1
#
_cell.length_a   1.000
_cell.length_b   1.000
_cell.length_c   1.000
_cell.angle_alpha   90.00
_cell.angle_beta   90.00
_cell.angle_gamma   90.00
#
_symmetry.space_group_name_H-M   'P 1'
#
loop_
_entity.id
_entity.type
_entity.pdbx_description
1 polymer ?
#
loop_
_entity_poly.entity_id
_entity_poly.type
_entity_poly.pdbx_seq_one_letter_code
_entity_poly.pdbx_strand_id
1 'polypeptide(L)'
;MMNKEKLLREAEYADIVLTLLNSPYAITSITKLIFIAFCIKYESNISAYKNRSKDFVDVFFKNISLKLSAHYDDIELILHFVDILKNTSKVSINGDYIELSSELTHLPENHFLQFCAKKLPNPIIEINKLDAKALIEEVIRYV
;
A
#
# COMPACT_ATOMS: atom_id res chain seq x y z
N MET A 1 8.58 -11.22 -25.55
CA MET A 1 7.52 -10.19 -25.62
C MET A 1 7.24 -9.75 -24.20
N MET A 2 7.32 -8.46 -23.90
CA MET A 2 7.00 -7.93 -22.57
C MET A 2 5.50 -8.08 -22.33
N ASN A 3 5.09 -8.72 -21.25
CA ASN A 3 3.69 -8.97 -20.96
C ASN A 3 2.99 -7.64 -20.61
N LYS A 4 2.07 -7.18 -21.46
CA LYS A 4 1.33 -5.92 -21.30
C LYS A 4 0.61 -5.83 -19.94
N GLU A 5 0.14 -6.96 -19.42
CA GLU A 5 -0.50 -7.01 -18.11
C GLU A 5 0.49 -6.75 -16.97
N LYS A 6 1.74 -7.22 -17.09
CA LYS A 6 2.78 -6.96 -16.10
C LYS A 6 3.11 -5.48 -16.04
N LEU A 7 3.25 -4.81 -17.19
CA LEU A 7 3.51 -3.37 -17.25
C LEU A 7 2.39 -2.53 -16.62
N LEU A 8 1.13 -2.92 -16.85
CA LEU A 8 0.00 -2.23 -16.23
C LEU A 8 0.02 -2.40 -14.70
N ARG A 9 0.31 -3.61 -14.21
CA ARG A 9 0.44 -3.85 -12.76
C ARG A 9 1.63 -3.10 -12.15
N GLU A 10 2.76 -3.04 -12.85
CA GLU A 10 3.93 -2.26 -12.43
C GLU A 10 3.61 -0.78 -12.30
N ALA A 11 2.96 -0.19 -13.31
CA ALA A 11 2.54 1.21 -13.27
C ALA A 11 1.57 1.50 -12.13
N GLU A 12 0.60 0.60 -11.89
CA GLU A 12 -0.34 0.74 -10.78
C GLU A 12 0.34 0.63 -9.41
N TYR A 13 1.27 -0.32 -9.23
CA TYR A 13 2.02 -0.41 -7.98
C TYR A 13 2.98 0.76 -7.79
N ALA A 14 3.54 1.32 -8.85
CA ALA A 14 4.33 2.54 -8.78
C ALA A 14 3.49 3.72 -8.24
N ASP A 15 2.29 3.93 -8.78
CA ASP A 15 1.33 4.95 -8.30
C ASP A 15 1.01 4.77 -6.81
N ILE A 16 0.66 3.54 -6.42
CA ILE A 16 0.33 3.21 -5.03
C ILE A 16 1.53 3.45 -4.11
N VAL A 17 2.71 2.93 -4.44
CA VAL A 17 3.91 3.03 -3.59
C VAL A 17 4.37 4.49 -3.45
N LEU A 18 4.42 5.26 -4.55
CA LEU A 18 4.75 6.68 -4.50
C LEU A 18 3.81 7.44 -3.58
N THR A 19 2.51 7.13 -3.64
CA THR A 19 1.50 7.75 -2.79
C THR A 19 1.72 7.38 -1.31
N LEU A 20 1.92 6.11 -1.00
CA LEU A 20 2.01 5.62 0.39
C LEU A 20 3.27 6.08 1.12
N LEU A 21 4.39 6.24 0.40
CA LEU A 21 5.64 6.73 0.98
C LEU A 21 5.57 8.22 1.36
N ASN A 22 4.79 9.01 0.63
CA ASN A 22 4.65 10.45 0.84
C ASN A 22 3.67 10.81 1.97
N SER A 23 3.74 12.07 2.40
CA SER A 23 2.72 12.70 3.23
C SER A 23 1.35 12.69 2.51
N PRO A 24 0.22 12.45 3.22
CA PRO A 24 0.09 12.31 4.67
C PRO A 24 0.24 10.87 5.19
N TYR A 25 0.47 9.89 4.31
CA TYR A 25 0.46 8.47 4.71
C TYR A 25 1.75 8.05 5.40
N ALA A 26 2.90 8.46 4.85
CA ALA A 26 4.24 8.23 5.39
C ALA A 26 4.44 6.78 5.89
N ILE A 27 4.12 5.79 5.05
CA ILE A 27 4.31 4.38 5.38
C ILE A 27 5.78 4.04 5.18
N THR A 28 6.55 4.13 6.26
CA THR A 28 8.00 3.95 6.26
C THR A 28 8.44 2.51 6.56
N SER A 29 7.52 1.56 6.74
CA SER A 29 7.84 0.14 6.92
C SER A 29 7.63 -0.62 5.60
N ILE A 30 8.64 -1.38 5.13
CA ILE A 30 8.55 -2.24 3.95
C ILE A 30 7.40 -3.24 4.13
N THR A 31 7.33 -3.87 5.29
CA THR A 31 6.28 -4.81 5.66
C THR A 31 4.90 -4.18 5.50
N LYS A 32 4.68 -3.02 6.13
CA LYS A 32 3.40 -2.30 5.99
C LYS A 32 3.13 -1.89 4.54
N LEU A 33 4.14 -1.41 3.83
CA LEU A 33 4.02 -0.97 2.45
C LEU A 33 3.52 -2.12 1.56
N ILE A 34 4.09 -3.32 1.69
CA ILE A 34 3.67 -4.50 0.94
C ILE A 34 2.19 -4.81 1.20
N PHE A 35 1.79 -4.96 2.47
CA PHE A 35 0.42 -5.36 2.79
C PHE A 35 -0.60 -4.28 2.42
N ILE A 36 -0.30 -3.02 2.72
CA ILE A 36 -1.21 -1.91 2.42
C ILE A 36 -1.32 -1.69 0.92
N ALA A 37 -0.21 -1.72 0.17
CA ALA A 37 -0.25 -1.56 -1.28
C ALA A 37 -1.03 -2.70 -1.96
N PHE A 38 -0.80 -3.94 -1.53
CA PHE A 38 -1.54 -5.11 -2.01
C PHE A 38 -3.06 -4.93 -1.78
N CYS A 39 -3.47 -4.59 -0.56
CA CYS A 39 -4.88 -4.40 -0.24
C CYS A 39 -5.51 -3.25 -1.05
N ILE A 40 -4.79 -2.16 -1.28
CA ILE A 40 -5.27 -1.02 -2.08
C ILE A 40 -5.53 -1.42 -3.53
N LYS A 41 -4.62 -2.18 -4.15
CA LYS A 41 -4.81 -2.65 -5.53
C LYS A 41 -6.09 -3.47 -5.68
N TYR A 42 -6.34 -4.34 -4.71
CA TYR A 42 -7.49 -5.25 -4.74
C TYR A 42 -8.75 -4.69 -4.06
N GLU A 43 -8.73 -3.44 -3.60
CA GLU A 43 -9.88 -2.81 -2.98
C GLU A 43 -10.96 -2.50 -4.02
N SER A 44 -12.08 -3.21 -3.92
CA SER A 44 -13.21 -3.09 -4.85
C SER A 44 -14.48 -2.55 -4.20
N ASN A 45 -14.48 -2.35 -2.88
CA ASN A 45 -15.65 -1.99 -2.09
C ASN A 45 -15.46 -0.68 -1.31
N ILE A 46 -15.17 0.40 -2.05
CA ILE A 46 -15.11 1.78 -1.52
C ILE A 46 -16.39 2.14 -0.73
N SER A 47 -17.53 1.58 -1.12
CA SER A 47 -18.82 1.84 -0.46
C SER A 47 -18.84 1.45 1.02
N ALA A 48 -18.07 0.42 1.42
CA ALA A 48 -17.96 -0.04 2.81
C ALA A 48 -17.32 1.00 3.75
N TYR A 49 -16.60 1.97 3.19
CA TYR A 49 -15.88 3.00 3.92
C TYR A 49 -16.66 4.32 4.05
N LYS A 50 -17.62 4.60 3.15
CA LYS A 50 -18.26 5.93 3.00
C LYS A 50 -18.80 6.50 4.32
N ASN A 51 -19.58 5.69 5.05
CA ASN A 51 -20.23 6.12 6.30
C ASN A 51 -19.51 5.60 7.56
N ARG A 52 -18.32 5.01 7.38
CA ARG A 52 -17.59 4.36 8.46
C ARG A 52 -16.65 5.35 9.13
N SER A 53 -16.57 5.26 10.46
CA SER A 53 -15.68 6.08 11.30
C SER A 53 -14.74 5.24 12.18
N LYS A 54 -14.90 3.92 12.21
CA LYS A 54 -14.13 2.96 13.01
C LYS A 54 -14.01 1.61 12.29
N ASP A 55 -13.18 0.72 12.82
CA ASP A 55 -13.02 -0.66 12.31
C ASP A 55 -12.54 -0.70 10.85
N PHE A 56 -11.65 0.23 10.46
CA PHE A 56 -11.10 0.28 9.09
C PHE A 56 -10.17 -0.90 8.82
N VAL A 57 -9.41 -1.32 9.82
CA VAL A 57 -8.51 -2.47 9.79
C VAL A 57 -9.27 -3.73 9.34
N ASP A 58 -10.38 -4.04 10.01
CA ASP A 58 -11.20 -5.22 9.70
C ASP A 58 -11.76 -5.19 8.28
N VAL A 59 -12.20 -4.03 7.78
CA VAL A 59 -12.76 -3.92 6.41
C VAL A 59 -11.66 -4.07 5.38
N PHE A 60 -10.54 -3.40 5.61
CA PHE A 60 -9.40 -3.42 4.72
C PHE A 60 -8.83 -4.83 4.58
N PHE A 61 -8.74 -5.56 5.69
CA PHE A 61 -8.24 -6.93 5.68
C PHE A 61 -9.26 -8.00 5.32
N LYS A 62 -10.57 -7.73 5.39
CA LYS A 62 -11.57 -8.67 4.81
C LYS A 62 -11.34 -8.95 3.32
N ASN A 63 -10.70 -8.03 2.59
CA ASN A 63 -10.35 -8.22 1.18
C ASN A 63 -9.09 -9.10 0.99
N ILE A 64 -8.33 -9.41 2.05
CA ILE A 64 -7.19 -10.36 2.05
C ILE A 64 -7.64 -11.82 1.84
N SER A 65 -8.95 -12.10 1.75
CA SER A 65 -9.40 -13.40 1.23
C SER A 65 -8.76 -13.75 -0.12
N LEU A 66 -8.29 -12.75 -0.88
CA LEU A 66 -7.25 -12.89 -1.91
C LEU A 66 -5.89 -13.11 -1.24
N LYS A 67 -5.47 -14.38 -1.16
CA LYS A 67 -4.23 -14.75 -0.49
C LYS A 67 -3.03 -14.11 -1.17
N LEU A 68 -2.27 -13.31 -0.43
CA LEU A 68 -0.97 -12.77 -0.88
C LEU A 68 -0.07 -13.89 -1.42
N SER A 69 -0.12 -15.09 -0.82
CA SER A 69 0.61 -16.27 -1.27
C SER A 69 0.23 -16.75 -2.67
N ALA A 70 -0.99 -16.49 -3.13
CA ALA A 70 -1.45 -16.79 -4.48
C ALA A 70 -1.08 -15.70 -5.51
N HIS A 71 -0.61 -14.54 -5.03
CA HIS A 71 -0.23 -13.37 -5.82
C HIS A 71 1.20 -12.91 -5.47
N TYR A 72 2.13 -13.86 -5.31
CA TYR A 72 3.52 -13.54 -4.94
C TYR A 72 4.21 -12.59 -5.95
N ASP A 73 3.84 -12.67 -7.23
CA ASP A 73 4.29 -11.75 -8.27
C ASP A 73 4.06 -10.28 -7.88
N ASP A 74 2.96 -9.98 -7.19
CA ASP A 74 2.62 -8.62 -6.80
C ASP A 74 3.56 -8.09 -5.70
N ILE A 75 4.01 -8.96 -4.78
CA ILE A 75 5.07 -8.62 -3.82
C ILE A 75 6.35 -8.27 -4.57
N GLU A 76 6.71 -9.07 -5.58
CA GLU A 76 7.89 -8.83 -6.41
C GLU A 76 7.80 -7.47 -7.11
N LEU A 77 6.63 -7.10 -7.64
CA LEU A 77 6.43 -5.79 -8.27
C LEU A 77 6.59 -4.62 -7.28
N ILE A 78 6.01 -4.72 -6.08
CA ILE A 78 6.15 -3.70 -5.04
C ILE A 78 7.63 -3.54 -4.65
N LEU A 79 8.31 -4.65 -4.36
CA LEU A 79 9.72 -4.66 -3.99
C LEU A 79 10.63 -4.16 -5.13
N HIS A 80 10.33 -4.52 -6.37
CA HIS A 80 11.06 -4.05 -7.54
C HIS A 80 11.00 -2.52 -7.64
N PHE A 81 9.83 -1.93 -7.42
CA PHE A 81 9.70 -0.48 -7.46
C PHE A 81 10.41 0.20 -6.29
N VAL A 82 10.38 -0.39 -5.09
CA VAL A 82 11.18 0.07 -3.95
C VAL A 82 12.69 0.03 -4.28
N ASP A 83 13.16 -1.01 -4.97
CA ASP A 83 14.56 -1.11 -5.42
C ASP A 83 14.91 -0.04 -6.46
N ILE A 84 14.00 0.28 -7.40
CA ILE A 84 14.18 1.41 -8.33
C ILE A 84 14.34 2.73 -7.57
N LEU A 85 13.50 2.99 -6.56
CA LEU A 85 13.61 4.22 -5.76
C LEU A 85 14.94 4.27 -4.99
N LYS A 86 15.39 3.14 -4.46
CA LYS A 86 16.69 3.04 -3.78
C LYS A 86 17.85 3.30 -4.76
N ASN A 87 17.84 2.65 -5.92
CA ASN A 87 18.88 2.79 -6.93
C ASN A 87 18.93 4.19 -7.55
N THR A 88 17.80 4.92 -7.52
CA THR A 88 17.72 6.33 -7.93
C THR A 88 17.95 7.31 -6.77
N SER A 89 18.41 6.83 -5.61
CA SER A 89 18.71 7.61 -4.39
C SER A 89 17.52 8.41 -3.86
N LYS A 90 16.29 8.02 -4.22
CA LYS A 90 15.05 8.62 -3.73
C LYS A 90 14.68 8.13 -2.34
N VAL A 91 15.12 6.92 -1.99
CA VAL A 91 14.97 6.36 -0.65
C VAL A 91 16.27 5.74 -0.15
N SER A 92 16.43 5.73 1.17
CA SER A 92 17.37 4.87 1.87
C SER A 92 16.59 3.73 2.57
N ILE A 93 17.23 2.57 2.73
CA ILE A 93 16.61 1.39 3.34
C ILE A 93 17.52 0.87 4.45
N ASN A 94 16.96 0.69 5.65
CA ASN A 94 17.63 0.09 6.80
C ASN A 94 16.70 -0.92 7.49
N GLY A 95 16.95 -2.22 7.24
CA GLY A 95 16.07 -3.28 7.71
C GLY A 95 14.67 -3.14 7.10
N ASP A 96 13.65 -3.05 7.95
CA ASP A 96 12.25 -2.83 7.52
C ASP A 96 11.95 -1.34 7.24
N TYR A 97 12.86 -0.42 7.56
CA TYR A 97 12.60 1.02 7.46
C TYR A 97 13.03 1.60 6.11
N ILE A 98 12.15 2.42 5.53
CA ILE A 98 12.34 3.24 4.33
C ILE A 98 12.35 4.71 4.76
N GLU A 99 13.40 5.44 4.39
CA GLU A 99 13.49 6.88 4.58
C GLU A 99 13.50 7.58 3.22
N LEU A 100 12.62 8.55 3.01
CA LEU A 100 12.61 9.37 1.80
C LEU A 100 13.75 10.40 1.86
N SER A 101 14.57 10.45 0.81
CA SER A 101 15.63 11.48 0.68
C SER A 101 15.05 12.87 0.43
N SER A 102 13.86 12.95 -0.17
CA SER A 102 13.11 14.18 -0.44
C SER A 102 11.64 13.84 -0.71
N GLU A 103 10.74 14.82 -0.60
CA GLU A 103 9.37 14.66 -1.11
C GLU A 103 9.37 14.25 -2.59
N LEU A 104 8.44 13.37 -2.95
CA LEU A 104 8.24 12.94 -4.33
C LEU A 104 7.03 13.69 -4.90
N THR A 105 7.21 14.43 -5.99
CA THR A 105 6.09 15.07 -6.68
C THR A 105 5.27 14.01 -7.41
N HIS A 106 4.09 13.69 -6.87
CA HIS A 106 3.21 12.65 -7.42
C HIS A 106 1.75 12.97 -7.12
N LEU A 107 0.86 12.68 -8.09
CA LEU A 107 -0.59 12.79 -7.93
C LEU A 107 -1.18 11.38 -8.08
N PRO A 108 -1.91 10.87 -7.07
CA PRO A 108 -2.44 9.51 -7.10
C PRO A 108 -3.52 9.35 -8.19
N GLU A 109 -3.38 8.32 -9.03
CA GLU A 109 -4.41 7.90 -9.99
C GLU A 109 -5.33 6.82 -9.41
N ASN A 110 -4.86 6.01 -8.45
CA ASN A 110 -5.66 4.98 -7.82
C ASN A 110 -6.93 5.55 -7.14
N HIS A 111 -8.09 5.05 -7.56
CA HIS A 111 -9.39 5.57 -7.12
C HIS A 111 -9.63 5.44 -5.60
N PHE A 112 -9.14 4.37 -4.97
CA PHE A 112 -9.32 4.19 -3.53
C PHE A 112 -8.44 5.17 -2.73
N LEU A 113 -7.21 5.43 -3.19
CA LEU A 113 -6.35 6.45 -2.60
C LEU A 113 -6.92 7.87 -2.76
N GLN A 114 -7.48 8.18 -3.94
CA GLN A 114 -8.19 9.45 -4.17
C GLN A 114 -9.43 9.61 -3.26
N PHE A 115 -10.14 8.51 -2.99
CA PHE A 115 -11.23 8.50 -2.01
C PHE A 115 -10.70 8.74 -0.59
N CYS A 116 -9.66 8.02 -0.17
CA CYS A 116 -9.08 8.13 1.18
C CYS A 116 -8.61 9.55 1.47
N ALA A 117 -7.99 10.22 0.49
CA ALA A 117 -7.54 11.62 0.61
C ALA A 117 -8.66 12.60 1.01
N LYS A 118 -9.92 12.29 0.67
CA LYS A 118 -11.10 13.10 0.98
C LYS A 118 -11.89 12.59 2.19
N LYS A 119 -11.55 11.41 2.71
CA LYS A 119 -12.31 10.74 3.78
C LYS A 119 -11.75 11.11 5.15
N LEU A 120 -12.65 11.50 6.06
CA LEU A 120 -12.33 11.77 7.46
C LEU A 120 -13.16 10.85 8.38
N PRO A 121 -12.57 10.12 9.33
CA PRO A 121 -11.12 9.82 9.42
C PRO A 121 -10.62 9.05 8.17
N ASN A 122 -9.34 9.22 7.82
CA ASN A 122 -8.71 8.64 6.64
C ASN A 122 -8.36 7.16 6.90
N PRO A 123 -8.90 6.19 6.13
CA PRO A 123 -8.70 4.76 6.40
C PRO A 123 -7.23 4.33 6.45
N ILE A 124 -6.40 4.76 5.50
CA ILE A 124 -4.99 4.36 5.43
C ILE A 124 -4.19 4.94 6.60
N ILE A 125 -4.47 6.18 7.00
CA ILE A 125 -3.84 6.79 8.17
C ILE A 125 -4.21 6.01 9.44
N GLU A 126 -5.48 5.63 9.59
CA GLU A 126 -5.91 4.81 10.73
C GLU A 126 -5.23 3.44 10.76
N ILE A 127 -5.06 2.78 9.60
CA ILE A 127 -4.37 1.50 9.49
C ILE A 127 -2.87 1.65 9.80
N ASN A 128 -2.23 2.72 9.34
CA ASN A 128 -0.79 2.93 9.57
C ASN A 128 -0.43 3.16 11.05
N LYS A 129 -1.41 3.43 11.93
CA LYS A 129 -1.21 3.51 13.38
C LYS A 129 -0.82 2.16 14.00
N LEU A 130 -1.23 1.04 13.39
CA LEU A 130 -0.78 -0.29 13.82
C LEU A 130 0.72 -0.40 13.57
N ASP A 131 1.49 -0.98 14.48
CA ASP A 131 2.88 -1.35 14.17
C ASP A 131 2.93 -2.53 13.17
N ALA A 132 4.10 -2.81 12.60
CA ALA A 132 4.26 -3.85 11.59
C ALA A 132 3.89 -5.25 12.12
N LYS A 133 4.15 -5.52 13.40
CA LYS A 133 3.82 -6.80 14.04
C LYS A 133 2.31 -6.96 14.21
N ALA A 134 1.64 -5.96 14.76
CA ALA A 134 0.19 -5.92 14.91
C ALA A 134 -0.50 -6.04 13.55
N LEU A 135 0.03 -5.38 12.52
CA LEU A 135 -0.49 -5.49 11.16
C LEU A 135 -0.38 -6.93 10.63
N ILE A 136 0.76 -7.60 10.80
CA ILE A 136 0.91 -9.02 10.44
C ILE A 136 -0.06 -9.91 11.23
N GLU A 137 -0.20 -9.67 12.54
CA GLU A 137 -1.12 -10.45 13.38
C GLU A 137 -2.57 -10.32 12.92
N GLU A 138 -3.01 -9.12 12.54
CA GLU A 138 -4.33 -8.92 11.94
C GLU A 138 -4.45 -9.63 10.60
N VAL A 139 -3.46 -9.48 9.71
CA VAL A 139 -3.44 -10.18 8.42
C VAL A 139 -3.65 -11.68 8.63
N ILE A 140 -2.88 -12.32 9.52
CA ILE A 140 -2.95 -13.77 9.80
C ILE A 140 -4.35 -14.22 10.24
N ARG A 141 -5.14 -13.37 10.91
CA ARG A 141 -6.52 -13.72 11.32
C ARG A 141 -7.47 -13.87 10.13
N TYR A 142 -7.13 -13.32 8.96
CA TYR A 142 -7.96 -13.31 7.77
C TYR A 142 -7.46 -14.26 6.64
N VAL A 143 -6.36 -15.02 6.82
CA VAL A 143 -5.77 -15.94 5.80
C VAL A 143 -6.07 -17.42 6.04
#